data_AF-A0A1I0AYL7-F1
#
_entry.id   AF-A0A1I0AYL7-F1
#
_cell.length_a   1.000
_cell.length_b   1.000
_cell.length_c   1.000
_cell.angle_alpha   90.00
_cell.angle_beta   90.00
_cell.angle_gamma   90.00
#
_symmetry.space_group_name_H-M   'P 1'
#
loop_
_entity.id
_entity.type
_entity.pdbx_description
1 polymer ?
#
loop_
_entity_poly.entity_id
_entity_poly.type
_entity_poly.pdbx_seq_one_letter_code
_entity_poly.pdbx_strand_id
1 'polypeptide(L)'
;MSKKIPNKKEQFTQPSKSKSPLIVGALGVVLVAAMLFMFFGSNDGQEEGNYFGDSVASSRSYIGEFISMTQVEPIIEDGKIKIALEEIDQNNIVSFEVENNENQLVPLMAYITPSGRLFAGSSMCEPCRGRTFSLAGETLVCDACRTTYDIEDHEFLSGSKACGSYPPVYMNPQIEDGMVMIDLEDVLTWRSRA
;
A
#
# COMPACT_ATOMS: atom_id res chain seq x y z
N MET A 1 -48.93 19.58 85.22
CA MET A 1 -47.94 18.51 84.99
C MET A 1 -47.61 18.46 83.50
N SER A 2 -46.33 18.36 83.20
CA SER A 2 -45.69 18.71 81.93
C SER A 2 -45.98 17.72 80.80
N LYS A 3 -46.32 18.24 79.61
CA LYS A 3 -45.93 17.75 78.27
C LYS A 3 -46.56 18.59 77.15
N LYS A 4 -45.73 19.26 76.34
CA LYS A 4 -46.05 19.63 74.94
C LYS A 4 -44.82 19.47 74.05
N ILE A 5 -44.77 18.32 73.37
CA ILE A 5 -44.19 18.12 72.02
C ILE A 5 -45.26 18.66 71.04
N PRO A 6 -44.97 19.21 69.83
CA PRO A 6 -43.71 19.33 69.07
C PRO A 6 -43.41 20.77 68.55
N ASN A 7 -42.25 20.98 67.89
CA ASN A 7 -42.26 21.82 66.69
C ASN A 7 -41.81 21.01 65.48
N LYS A 8 -42.79 20.67 64.64
CA LYS A 8 -42.71 19.78 63.48
C LYS A 8 -42.71 20.59 62.17
N LYS A 9 -42.40 21.89 62.22
CA LYS A 9 -42.60 22.83 61.11
C LYS A 9 -41.36 23.59 60.62
N GLU A 10 -40.16 23.31 61.13
CA GLU A 10 -38.96 24.05 60.71
C GLU A 10 -37.87 23.19 60.05
N GLN A 11 -38.08 21.88 59.90
CA GLN A 11 -37.16 21.00 59.16
C GLN A 11 -37.65 20.60 57.75
N PHE A 12 -38.79 21.11 57.30
CA PHE A 12 -39.38 20.76 55.99
C PHE A 12 -39.32 21.89 54.95
N THR A 13 -38.54 22.95 55.18
CA THR A 13 -38.44 24.12 54.29
C THR A 13 -37.01 24.41 53.82
N GLN A 14 -36.28 23.37 53.40
CA GLN A 14 -35.16 23.57 52.48
C GLN A 14 -35.30 22.62 51.28
N PRO A 15 -35.62 23.13 50.08
CA PRO A 15 -35.55 22.33 48.87
C PRO A 15 -34.07 22.01 48.60
N SER A 16 -33.70 20.73 48.70
CA SER A 16 -32.38 20.28 48.28
C SER A 16 -32.28 20.45 46.77
N LYS A 17 -31.49 21.44 46.36
CA LYS A 17 -31.21 21.74 44.95
C LYS A 17 -30.36 20.61 44.38
N SER A 18 -31.00 19.56 43.86
CA SER A 18 -30.29 18.43 43.26
C SER A 18 -29.57 18.92 42.00
N LYS A 19 -28.23 18.91 42.02
CA LYS A 19 -27.37 19.21 40.85
C LYS A 19 -27.42 18.13 39.76
N SER A 20 -28.40 17.22 39.82
CA SER A 20 -28.55 16.06 38.92
C SER A 20 -28.99 16.37 37.48
N PRO A 21 -29.74 17.44 37.11
CA PRO A 21 -30.14 17.61 35.72
C PRO A 21 -28.98 18.08 34.82
N LEU A 22 -27.96 18.71 35.39
CA LEU A 22 -26.80 19.21 34.65
C LEU A 22 -25.78 18.10 34.36
N ILE A 23 -25.60 17.16 35.30
CA ILE A 23 -24.71 16.01 35.13
C ILE A 23 -25.31 14.98 34.18
N VAL A 24 -26.62 14.71 34.28
CA VAL A 24 -27.32 13.80 33.37
C VAL A 24 -27.39 14.38 31.95
N GLY A 25 -27.59 15.69 31.81
CA GLY A 25 -27.51 16.38 30.52
C GLY A 25 -26.11 16.31 29.90
N ALA A 26 -25.05 16.55 30.68
CA ALA A 26 -23.68 16.47 30.19
C ALA A 26 -23.29 15.04 29.75
N LEU A 27 -23.70 14.02 30.50
CA LEU A 27 -23.46 12.61 30.14
C LEU A 27 -24.19 12.21 28.85
N GLY A 28 -25.42 12.70 28.66
CA GLY A 28 -26.18 12.48 27.43
C GLY A 28 -25.50 13.08 26.20
N VAL A 29 -24.99 14.32 26.32
CA VAL A 29 -24.28 14.99 25.22
C VAL A 29 -22.97 14.29 24.87
N VAL A 30 -22.21 13.83 25.87
CA VAL A 30 -20.97 13.07 25.64
C VAL A 30 -21.25 11.73 24.96
N LEU A 31 -22.30 11.02 25.35
CA LEU A 31 -22.69 9.76 24.70
C LEU A 31 -23.15 9.96 23.25
N VAL A 32 -23.93 11.00 22.98
CA VAL A 32 -24.36 11.34 21.62
C VAL A 32 -23.16 11.77 20.77
N ALA A 33 -22.23 12.56 21.32
CA ALA A 33 -21.00 12.94 20.63
C ALA A 33 -20.10 11.72 20.35
N ALA A 34 -19.98 10.78 21.29
CA ALA A 34 -19.23 9.54 21.09
C ALA A 34 -19.87 8.63 20.05
N MET A 35 -21.21 8.53 20.03
CA MET A 35 -21.92 7.79 18.98
C MET A 35 -21.78 8.47 17.62
N LEU A 36 -21.89 9.80 17.55
CA LEU A 36 -21.64 10.55 16.31
C LEU A 36 -20.18 10.39 15.86
N PHE A 37 -19.21 10.35 16.77
CA PHE A 37 -17.82 10.09 16.43
C PHE A 37 -17.58 8.65 15.98
N MET A 38 -18.32 7.66 16.50
CA MET A 38 -18.25 6.29 15.97
C MET A 38 -18.95 6.13 14.61
N PHE A 39 -20.05 6.86 14.37
CA PHE A 39 -20.79 6.80 13.10
C PHE A 39 -20.22 7.69 12.00
N PHE A 40 -19.53 8.79 12.33
CA PHE A 40 -18.95 9.75 11.37
C PHE A 40 -17.43 9.87 11.45
N GLY A 41 -16.78 9.42 12.52
CA GLY A 41 -15.35 9.66 12.80
C GLY A 41 -14.41 8.52 12.43
N SER A 42 -14.87 7.52 11.67
CA SER A 42 -13.98 6.53 11.05
C SER A 42 -14.62 6.03 9.75
N ASN A 43 -14.77 6.95 8.82
CA ASN A 43 -14.81 6.62 7.41
C ASN A 43 -13.55 7.22 6.78
N ASP A 44 -12.40 6.86 7.33
CA ASP A 44 -11.19 6.72 6.52
C ASP A 44 -11.51 5.55 5.60
N GLY A 45 -12.29 5.84 4.55
CA GLY A 45 -12.24 5.02 3.36
C GLY A 45 -10.75 4.92 3.07
N GLN A 46 -10.25 3.69 3.01
CA GLN A 46 -9.09 3.45 2.17
C GLN A 46 -9.43 4.17 0.87
N GLU A 47 -8.77 5.30 0.61
CA GLU A 47 -8.50 5.63 -0.77
C GLU A 47 -7.91 4.32 -1.30
N GLU A 48 -8.61 3.66 -2.23
CA GLU A 48 -8.05 2.59 -3.04
C GLU A 48 -6.84 3.20 -3.73
N GLY A 49 -5.75 3.23 -2.96
CA GLY A 49 -4.65 4.14 -3.15
C GLY A 49 -3.87 3.62 -4.32
N ASN A 50 -3.53 4.54 -5.22
CA ASN A 50 -2.67 4.33 -6.37
C ASN A 50 -1.35 3.64 -5.95
N TYR A 51 -1.32 2.30 -5.89
CA TYR A 51 -0.20 1.53 -5.31
C TYR A 51 1.13 1.81 -6.03
N PHE A 52 1.05 1.97 -7.36
CA PHE A 52 2.16 2.40 -8.23
C PHE A 52 2.06 3.84 -8.71
N GLY A 53 1.44 4.72 -7.92
CA GLY A 53 1.25 6.12 -8.27
C GLY A 53 0.28 6.33 -9.44
N ASP A 54 0.40 7.50 -10.06
CA ASP A 54 -0.51 7.94 -11.11
C ASP A 54 -0.31 7.16 -12.42
N SER A 55 -1.34 7.16 -13.26
CA SER A 55 -1.29 6.51 -14.57
C SER A 55 -0.37 7.28 -15.52
N VAL A 56 0.51 6.55 -16.21
CA VAL A 56 1.54 7.07 -17.10
C VAL A 56 1.30 6.68 -18.56
N ALA A 57 0.32 5.82 -18.80
CA ALA A 57 -0.07 5.30 -20.10
C ALA A 57 -1.59 5.09 -20.16
N SER A 58 -2.13 4.91 -21.36
CA SER A 58 -3.54 4.53 -21.50
C SER A 58 -3.79 3.13 -20.96
N SER A 59 -5.00 2.90 -20.44
CA SER A 59 -5.41 1.59 -19.96
C SER A 59 -5.38 0.53 -21.06
N ARG A 60 -5.10 -0.70 -20.66
CA ARG A 60 -4.94 -1.86 -21.55
C ARG A 60 -5.32 -3.14 -20.83
N SER A 61 -5.43 -4.24 -21.59
CA SER A 61 -5.67 -5.56 -21.03
C SER A 61 -4.63 -6.53 -21.56
N TYR A 62 -4.13 -7.38 -20.66
CA TYR A 62 -3.23 -8.47 -20.99
C TYR A 62 -3.96 -9.83 -21.01
N ILE A 63 -5.29 -9.84 -20.83
CA ILE A 63 -6.08 -11.08 -20.73
C ILE A 63 -5.89 -11.95 -21.97
N GLY A 64 -5.49 -13.20 -21.75
CA GLY A 64 -5.22 -14.17 -22.82
C GLY A 64 -3.80 -14.13 -23.35
N GLU A 65 -2.95 -13.23 -22.85
CA GLU A 65 -1.55 -13.14 -23.23
C GLU A 65 -0.65 -13.82 -22.19
N PHE A 66 0.48 -14.34 -22.69
CA PHE A 66 1.58 -14.82 -21.86
C PHE A 66 2.86 -14.16 -22.37
N ILE A 67 3.42 -13.23 -21.59
CA ILE A 67 4.51 -12.37 -22.01
C ILE A 67 5.68 -12.55 -21.05
N SER A 68 6.82 -13.01 -21.55
CA SER A 68 8.07 -13.08 -20.79
C SER A 68 8.83 -11.75 -20.85
N MET A 69 9.66 -11.52 -19.85
CA MET A 69 10.55 -10.36 -19.80
C MET A 69 11.43 -10.22 -21.04
N THR A 70 11.50 -9.00 -21.55
CA THR A 70 12.53 -8.61 -22.52
C THR A 70 13.70 -7.97 -21.79
N GLN A 71 14.92 -8.42 -22.07
CA GLN A 71 16.10 -7.82 -21.47
C GLN A 71 16.42 -6.48 -22.13
N VAL A 72 16.65 -5.46 -21.31
CA VAL A 72 17.01 -4.10 -21.74
C VAL A 72 18.27 -3.63 -20.99
N GLU A 73 18.99 -2.69 -21.58
CA GLU A 73 20.17 -2.08 -20.96
C GLU A 73 19.82 -0.69 -20.41
N PRO A 74 19.87 -0.47 -19.09
CA PRO A 74 19.59 0.83 -18.53
C PRO A 74 20.78 1.78 -18.68
N ILE A 75 20.50 3.08 -18.72
CA ILE A 75 21.51 4.13 -18.60
C ILE A 75 21.68 4.46 -17.12
N ILE A 76 22.91 4.38 -16.60
CA ILE A 76 23.21 4.74 -15.20
C ILE A 76 24.02 6.03 -15.19
N GLU A 77 23.39 7.12 -14.80
CA GLU A 77 24.00 8.45 -14.74
C GLU A 77 23.32 9.31 -13.68
N ASP A 78 24.06 10.28 -13.13
CA ASP A 78 23.53 11.25 -12.13
C ASP A 78 22.85 10.61 -10.91
N GLY A 79 23.31 9.43 -10.49
CA GLY A 79 22.71 8.70 -9.36
C GLY A 79 21.33 8.12 -9.67
N LYS A 80 20.97 7.96 -10.95
CA LYS A 80 19.71 7.39 -11.40
C LYS A 80 19.96 6.22 -12.36
N ILE A 81 19.04 5.27 -12.34
CA ILE A 81 18.90 4.24 -13.36
C ILE A 81 17.78 4.70 -14.28
N LYS A 82 18.09 4.89 -15.57
CA LYS A 82 17.19 5.47 -16.57
C LYS A 82 16.85 4.44 -17.66
N ILE A 83 15.57 4.29 -17.95
CA ILE A 83 15.04 3.41 -19.02
C ILE A 83 13.98 4.19 -19.78
N ALA A 84 13.92 4.03 -21.11
CA ALA A 84 12.89 4.70 -21.90
C ALA A 84 11.50 4.13 -21.57
N LEU A 85 10.53 4.99 -21.27
CA LEU A 85 9.14 4.57 -21.05
C LEU A 85 8.58 3.85 -22.28
N GLU A 86 8.96 4.32 -23.48
CA GLU A 86 8.58 3.70 -24.75
C GLU A 86 9.11 2.26 -24.87
N GLU A 87 10.31 1.97 -24.38
CA GLU A 87 10.88 0.62 -24.41
C GLU A 87 10.11 -0.33 -23.49
N ILE A 88 9.67 0.16 -22.33
CA ILE A 88 8.80 -0.60 -21.42
C ILE A 88 7.43 -0.83 -22.06
N ASP A 89 6.87 0.21 -22.68
CA ASP A 89 5.55 0.18 -23.33
C ASP A 89 5.50 -0.83 -24.49
N GLN A 90 6.52 -0.83 -25.35
CA GLN A 90 6.60 -1.72 -26.50
C GLN A 90 6.82 -3.18 -26.12
N ASN A 91 7.57 -3.44 -25.05
CA ASN A 91 7.91 -4.80 -24.62
C ASN A 91 6.96 -5.37 -23.56
N ASN A 92 6.03 -4.54 -23.04
CA ASN A 92 5.08 -4.81 -21.96
C ASN A 92 5.73 -5.05 -20.58
N ILE A 93 6.73 -5.92 -20.52
CA ILE A 93 7.52 -6.22 -19.31
C ILE A 93 9.00 -6.36 -19.69
N VAL A 94 9.85 -5.61 -18.99
CA VAL A 94 11.29 -5.61 -19.22
C VAL A 94 12.06 -6.07 -17.98
N SER A 95 13.25 -6.60 -18.19
CA SER A 95 14.20 -6.96 -17.13
C SER A 95 15.56 -6.34 -17.37
N PHE A 96 16.22 -5.96 -16.29
CA PHE A 96 17.59 -5.44 -16.30
C PHE A 96 18.25 -5.76 -14.96
N GLU A 97 19.57 -5.67 -14.89
CA GLU A 97 20.33 -5.97 -13.68
C GLU A 97 21.31 -4.85 -13.39
N VAL A 98 21.45 -4.53 -12.11
CA VAL A 98 22.41 -3.53 -11.62
C VAL A 98 23.14 -4.11 -10.41
N GLU A 99 24.45 -3.89 -10.36
CA GLU A 99 25.27 -4.36 -9.24
C GLU A 99 25.08 -3.45 -8.01
N ASN A 100 24.84 -4.04 -6.84
CA ASN A 100 24.71 -3.29 -5.59
C ASN A 100 26.05 -3.09 -4.87
N ASN A 101 26.03 -2.44 -3.70
CA ASN A 101 27.23 -2.18 -2.89
C ASN A 101 27.93 -3.45 -2.32
N GLU A 102 27.33 -4.63 -2.49
CA GLU A 102 27.90 -5.93 -2.12
C GLU A 102 28.38 -6.75 -3.33
N ASN A 103 28.51 -6.11 -4.50
CA ASN A 103 28.89 -6.75 -5.75
C ASN A 103 27.90 -7.86 -6.17
N GLN A 104 26.63 -7.72 -5.81
CA GLN A 104 25.57 -8.64 -6.20
C GLN A 104 24.73 -8.02 -7.32
N LEU A 105 24.46 -8.81 -8.36
CA LEU A 105 23.51 -8.43 -9.41
C LEU A 105 22.09 -8.48 -8.85
N VAL A 106 21.49 -7.30 -8.68
CA VAL A 106 20.09 -7.13 -8.31
C VAL A 106 19.24 -7.22 -9.57
N PRO A 107 18.36 -8.22 -9.69
CA PRO A 107 17.45 -8.30 -10.81
C PRO A 107 16.31 -7.31 -10.60
N LEU A 108 16.04 -6.53 -11.64
CA LEU A 108 15.02 -5.50 -11.69
C LEU A 108 14.06 -5.78 -12.85
N MET A 109 12.85 -5.26 -12.73
CA MET A 109 11.87 -5.26 -13.81
C MET A 109 11.05 -3.98 -13.80
N ALA A 110 10.47 -3.68 -14.97
CA ALA A 110 9.47 -2.65 -15.11
C ALA A 110 8.36 -3.10 -16.07
N TYR A 111 7.12 -2.70 -15.79
CA TYR A 111 5.97 -2.95 -16.65
C TYR A 111 4.85 -1.94 -16.38
N ILE A 112 3.92 -1.82 -17.33
CA ILE A 112 2.75 -0.96 -17.21
C ILE A 112 1.53 -1.81 -16.83
N THR A 113 0.80 -1.44 -15.78
CA THR A 113 -0.40 -2.14 -15.32
C THR A 113 -1.60 -1.93 -16.25
N PRO A 114 -2.69 -2.72 -16.14
CA PRO A 114 -3.91 -2.53 -16.92
C PRO A 114 -4.50 -1.12 -16.80
N SER A 115 -4.42 -0.50 -15.63
CA SER A 115 -4.84 0.88 -15.38
C SER A 115 -3.83 1.95 -15.85
N GLY A 116 -2.72 1.52 -16.47
CA GLY A 116 -1.72 2.38 -17.07
C GLY A 116 -0.66 2.90 -16.11
N ARG A 117 -0.56 2.35 -14.89
CA ARG A 117 0.46 2.75 -13.91
C ARG A 117 1.78 2.03 -14.18
N LEU A 118 2.88 2.54 -13.64
CA LEU A 118 4.19 1.96 -13.84
C LEU A 118 4.67 1.24 -12.58
N PHE A 119 4.85 -0.07 -12.65
CA PHE A 119 5.72 -0.76 -11.71
C PHE A 119 7.16 -0.66 -12.19
N ALA A 120 8.08 -0.28 -11.30
CA ALA A 120 9.51 -0.51 -11.48
C ALA A 120 10.14 -0.88 -10.14
N GLY A 121 10.95 -1.93 -10.12
CA GLY A 121 11.61 -2.38 -8.90
C GLY A 121 12.21 -3.78 -9.01
N SER A 122 12.39 -4.47 -7.89
CA SER A 122 13.05 -5.77 -7.89
C SER A 122 12.22 -6.83 -8.62
N SER A 123 12.87 -7.67 -9.42
CA SER A 123 12.32 -8.89 -10.02
C SER A 123 12.81 -10.16 -9.32
N MET A 124 13.20 -10.06 -8.06
CA MET A 124 13.56 -11.21 -7.23
C MET A 124 12.33 -11.77 -6.50
N CYS A 125 11.96 -13.02 -6.76
CA CYS A 125 11.17 -13.83 -5.86
C CYS A 125 12.07 -14.27 -4.69
N GLU A 126 12.06 -13.51 -3.60
CA GLU A 126 13.09 -13.60 -2.56
C GLU A 126 13.26 -15.00 -1.95
N PRO A 127 12.20 -15.72 -1.53
CA PRO A 127 12.38 -17.04 -0.91
C PRO A 127 12.83 -18.12 -1.91
N CYS A 128 12.41 -17.99 -3.18
CA CYS A 128 12.70 -18.99 -4.21
C CYS A 128 13.92 -18.64 -5.08
N ARG A 129 14.44 -17.41 -4.95
CA ARG A 129 15.53 -16.82 -5.74
C ARG A 129 15.27 -16.80 -7.25
N GLY A 130 14.01 -16.85 -7.67
CA GLY A 130 13.62 -16.62 -9.07
C GLY A 130 13.91 -15.17 -9.44
N ARG A 131 14.55 -14.94 -10.59
CA ARG A 131 15.01 -13.60 -11.03
C ARG A 131 14.15 -13.00 -12.15
N THR A 132 13.21 -13.77 -12.67
CA THR A 132 12.35 -13.39 -13.79
C THR A 132 10.90 -13.68 -13.48
N PHE A 133 10.04 -12.86 -14.06
CA PHE A 133 8.60 -13.01 -14.01
C PHE A 133 8.04 -12.91 -15.43
N SER A 134 6.87 -13.50 -15.63
CA SER A 134 6.08 -13.35 -16.86
C SER A 134 4.71 -12.77 -16.52
N LEU A 135 4.12 -12.00 -17.44
CA LEU A 135 2.71 -11.64 -17.38
C LEU A 135 1.88 -12.80 -17.95
N ALA A 136 0.81 -13.18 -17.25
CA ALA A 136 -0.16 -14.17 -17.70
C ALA A 136 -1.57 -13.63 -17.48
N GLY A 137 -2.08 -12.83 -18.42
CA GLY A 137 -3.25 -11.99 -18.12
C GLY A 137 -2.91 -10.87 -17.15
N GLU A 138 -3.82 -10.64 -16.21
CA GLU A 138 -3.68 -9.65 -15.13
C GLU A 138 -2.88 -10.19 -13.94
N THR A 139 -1.91 -11.06 -14.21
CA THR A 139 -1.19 -11.81 -13.18
C THR A 139 0.30 -11.82 -13.46
N LEU A 140 1.08 -11.47 -12.45
CA LEU A 140 2.53 -11.56 -12.45
C LEU A 140 2.94 -12.95 -11.95
N VAL A 141 3.69 -13.71 -12.75
CA VAL A 141 4.03 -15.10 -12.46
C VAL A 141 5.53 -15.25 -12.29
N CYS A 142 5.99 -15.71 -11.13
CA CYS A 142 7.40 -16.06 -10.95
C CYS A 142 7.77 -17.26 -11.83
N ASP A 143 8.80 -17.13 -12.67
CA ASP A 143 9.16 -18.22 -13.59
C ASP A 143 9.78 -19.44 -12.89
N ALA A 144 10.35 -19.24 -11.70
CA ALA A 144 10.98 -20.30 -10.93
C ALA A 144 9.98 -21.14 -10.14
N CYS A 145 9.07 -20.51 -9.38
CA CYS A 145 8.19 -21.22 -8.44
C CYS A 145 6.69 -21.10 -8.78
N ARG A 146 6.32 -20.35 -9.82
CA ARG A 146 4.94 -20.12 -10.26
C ARG A 146 4.04 -19.49 -9.20
N THR A 147 4.63 -18.84 -8.19
CA THR A 147 3.89 -17.94 -7.30
C THR A 147 3.39 -16.75 -8.10
N THR A 148 2.15 -16.37 -7.87
CA THR A 148 1.44 -15.37 -8.65
C THR A 148 0.95 -14.21 -7.81
N TYR A 149 1.03 -13.02 -8.39
CA TYR A 149 0.59 -11.77 -7.79
C TYR A 149 -0.33 -11.02 -8.75
N ASP A 150 -1.22 -10.20 -8.21
CA ASP A 150 -1.96 -9.23 -9.01
C ASP A 150 -1.01 -8.16 -9.55
N ILE A 151 -1.17 -7.76 -10.81
CA ILE A 151 -0.24 -6.83 -11.46
C ILE A 151 -0.52 -5.36 -11.13
N GLU A 152 -1.63 -5.02 -10.50
CA GLU A 152 -1.98 -3.66 -10.07
C GLU A 152 -1.44 -3.29 -8.69
N ASP A 153 -1.34 -4.26 -7.79
CA ASP A 153 -1.00 -4.01 -6.38
C ASP A 153 -0.08 -5.05 -5.73
N HIS A 154 0.34 -6.07 -6.49
CA HIS A 154 1.11 -7.20 -6.00
C HIS A 154 0.44 -7.99 -4.85
N GLU A 155 -0.90 -7.98 -4.77
CA GLU A 155 -1.63 -8.88 -3.88
C GLU A 155 -1.29 -10.34 -4.23
N PHE A 156 -1.00 -11.16 -3.22
CA PHE A 156 -0.75 -12.57 -3.41
C PHE A 156 -2.01 -13.30 -3.89
N LEU A 157 -1.93 -13.92 -5.07
CA LEU A 157 -3.04 -14.68 -5.64
C LEU A 157 -2.91 -16.18 -5.39
N SER A 158 -1.74 -16.78 -5.69
CA SER A 158 -1.56 -18.24 -5.61
C SER A 158 -0.09 -18.66 -5.55
N GLY A 159 0.15 -19.93 -5.20
CA GLY A 159 1.48 -20.54 -5.17
C GLY A 159 2.06 -20.71 -3.76
N SER A 160 3.37 -20.54 -3.60
CA SER A 160 4.05 -20.73 -2.32
C SER A 160 3.71 -19.59 -1.36
N LYS A 161 3.11 -19.90 -0.21
CA LYS A 161 2.81 -18.88 0.83
C LYS A 161 4.06 -18.16 1.34
N ALA A 162 5.20 -18.85 1.37
CA ALA A 162 6.47 -18.22 1.70
C ALA A 162 6.81 -17.13 0.68
N CYS A 163 6.73 -17.42 -0.62
CA CYS A 163 6.97 -16.44 -1.68
C CYS A 163 5.90 -15.34 -1.68
N GLY A 164 4.63 -15.69 -1.47
CA GLY A 164 3.53 -14.74 -1.38
C GLY A 164 3.68 -13.68 -0.29
N SER A 165 4.46 -13.98 0.76
CA SER A 165 4.75 -13.03 1.84
C SER A 165 5.82 -11.99 1.47
N TYR A 166 6.48 -12.15 0.32
CA TYR A 166 7.53 -11.27 -0.20
C TYR A 166 7.23 -10.89 -1.65
N PRO A 167 6.18 -10.08 -1.92
CA PRO A 167 5.89 -9.58 -3.25
C PRO A 167 7.05 -8.72 -3.77
N PRO A 168 7.24 -8.61 -5.09
CA PRO A 168 8.30 -7.79 -5.67
C PRO A 168 8.25 -6.33 -5.17
N VAL A 169 9.41 -5.79 -4.81
CA VAL A 169 9.54 -4.47 -4.17
C VAL A 169 9.39 -3.36 -5.20
N TYR A 170 8.43 -2.46 -4.99
CA TYR A 170 8.27 -1.22 -5.75
C TYR A 170 9.30 -0.16 -5.31
N MET A 171 10.03 0.41 -6.25
CA MET A 171 11.10 1.40 -6.01
C MET A 171 10.69 2.83 -6.40
N ASN A 172 9.38 3.11 -6.44
CA ASN A 172 8.82 4.46 -6.61
C ASN A 172 9.49 5.32 -7.71
N PRO A 173 9.52 4.86 -8.98
CA PRO A 173 10.18 5.57 -10.05
C PRO A 173 9.55 6.94 -10.30
N GLN A 174 10.33 7.84 -10.89
CA GLN A 174 9.87 9.12 -11.43
C GLN A 174 9.90 9.08 -12.95
N ILE A 175 9.04 9.87 -13.59
CA ILE A 175 9.05 10.02 -15.05
C ILE A 175 9.38 11.46 -15.40
N GLU A 176 10.46 11.63 -16.16
CA GLU A 176 10.91 12.93 -16.67
C GLU A 176 11.38 12.74 -18.12
N ASP A 177 10.93 13.61 -19.03
CA ASP A 177 11.32 13.60 -20.44
C ASP A 177 11.19 12.23 -21.15
N GLY A 178 10.17 11.45 -20.78
CA GLY A 178 9.92 10.12 -21.36
C GLY A 178 10.83 9.01 -20.83
N MET A 179 11.65 9.30 -19.81
CA MET A 179 12.50 8.33 -19.13
C MET A 179 11.92 7.97 -17.77
N VAL A 180 11.90 6.68 -17.48
CA VAL A 180 11.67 6.12 -16.14
C VAL A 180 12.98 6.20 -15.38
N MET A 181 12.94 6.85 -14.21
CA MET A 181 14.10 7.07 -13.34
C MET A 181 13.89 6.39 -12.00
N ILE A 182 14.76 5.45 -11.66
CA ILE A 182 14.84 4.82 -10.34
C ILE A 182 16.02 5.42 -9.59
N ASP A 183 15.89 5.68 -8.30
CA ASP A 183 17.04 6.10 -7.49
C ASP A 183 18.07 4.97 -7.43
N LEU A 184 19.32 5.25 -7.81
CA LEU A 184 20.37 4.24 -7.77
C LEU A 184 20.59 3.74 -6.33
N GLU A 185 20.41 4.59 -5.31
CA GLU A 185 20.59 4.22 -3.91
C GLU A 185 19.60 3.14 -3.46
N ASP A 186 18.37 3.14 -3.99
CA ASP A 186 17.36 2.12 -3.69
C ASP A 186 17.83 0.72 -4.12
N VAL A 187 18.62 0.65 -5.20
CA VAL A 187 19.19 -0.61 -5.70
C VAL A 187 20.50 -0.95 -4.99
N LEU A 188 21.37 0.04 -4.75
CA LEU A 188 22.65 -0.17 -4.07
C LEU A 188 22.48 -0.71 -2.64
N THR A 189 21.42 -0.27 -1.96
CA THR A 189 21.08 -0.70 -0.60
C THR A 189 20.08 -1.85 -0.56
N TRP A 190 19.53 -2.26 -1.70
CA TRP A 190 18.56 -3.36 -1.77
C TRP A 190 19.15 -4.67 -1.25
N ARG A 191 18.38 -5.36 -0.40
CA ARG A 191 18.70 -6.70 0.12
C ARG A 191 17.44 -7.57 0.14
N SER A 192 17.63 -8.88 -0.02
CA SER A 192 16.57 -9.87 0.22
C SER A 192 16.05 -9.75 1.65
N ARG A 193 14.73 -9.74 1.81
CA ARG A 193 14.02 -9.73 3.11
C ARG A 193 13.68 -11.15 3.59
N ALA A 194 13.71 -12.13 2.69
CA ALA A 194 13.54 -13.56 2.98
C ALA A 194 14.82 -14.22 3.51
#